data_AF-A0A1E5W233-F1
#
_entry.id   AF-A0A1E5W233-F1
#
_cell.length_a   1.000
_cell.length_b   1.000
_cell.length_c   1.000
_cell.angle_alpha   90.00
_cell.angle_beta   90.00
_cell.angle_gamma   90.00
#
_symmetry.space_group_name_H-M   'P 1'
#
loop_
_entity.id
_entity.type
_entity.pdbx_description
1 polymer ?
#
loop_
_entity_poly.entity_id
_entity_poly.type
_entity_poly.pdbx_seq_one_letter_code
_entity_poly.pdbx_strand_id
1 'polypeptide(L)'
;MKHLTLRSYGHSPFAHIGVLPPPPRHGRGGAVAVTEAKLVPNYYSKTCPRAEPIVTDMVSQRQLSHPTTAAGVLRIFFHDCFVSGRDASLLVSTTAFACPLRARRRAEPVVPGTTPSRP
;
A
#
# COMPACT_ATOMS: atom_id res chain seq x y z
N MET A 1 31.18 -8.99 -55.25
CA MET A 1 31.64 -10.14 -54.44
C MET A 1 31.46 -9.72 -52.99
N LYS A 2 30.56 -10.24 -52.16
CA LYS A 2 30.04 -11.59 -52.02
C LYS A 2 28.60 -11.49 -51.51
N HIS A 3 27.76 -12.37 -52.04
CA HIS A 3 26.50 -12.79 -51.45
C HIS A 3 26.65 -13.07 -49.95
N LEU A 4 25.61 -12.80 -49.16
CA LEU A 4 25.02 -13.82 -48.28
C LEU A 4 23.63 -13.40 -47.80
N THR A 5 22.65 -13.85 -48.58
CA THR A 5 21.25 -14.11 -48.23
C THR A 5 21.09 -14.71 -46.83
N LEU A 6 20.50 -13.97 -45.89
CA LEU A 6 19.91 -14.54 -44.69
C LEU A 6 18.63 -15.29 -45.11
N ARG A 7 18.78 -16.61 -45.19
CA ARG A 7 17.72 -17.56 -45.48
C ARG A 7 16.55 -17.38 -44.50
N SER A 8 15.39 -17.12 -45.08
CA SER A 8 14.09 -17.53 -44.55
C SER A 8 14.03 -19.05 -44.40
N TYR A 9 14.00 -19.57 -43.17
CA TYR A 9 13.51 -20.89 -42.74
C TYR A 9 13.40 -20.82 -41.20
N GLY A 10 12.30 -21.03 -40.50
CA GLY A 10 10.91 -21.29 -40.81
C GLY A 10 10.16 -21.16 -39.49
N HIS A 11 8.93 -20.66 -39.54
CA HIS A 11 7.97 -20.83 -38.45
C HIS A 11 7.86 -22.33 -38.13
N SER A 12 8.08 -22.71 -36.87
CA SER A 12 7.68 -24.03 -36.37
C SER A 12 6.45 -23.84 -35.49
N PRO A 13 5.23 -24.18 -35.98
CA PRO A 13 3.98 -24.00 -35.24
C PRO A 13 3.60 -25.22 -34.39
N PHE A 14 4.50 -26.20 -34.19
CA PHE A 14 4.16 -27.47 -33.53
C PHE A 14 5.24 -27.94 -32.54
N ALA A 15 5.42 -27.20 -31.45
CA ALA A 15 5.92 -27.79 -30.19
C ALA A 15 4.77 -27.86 -29.17
N HIS A 16 3.65 -28.46 -29.60
CA HIS A 16 2.59 -28.96 -28.73
C HIS A 16 3.03 -30.34 -28.19
N ILE A 17 3.83 -30.36 -27.12
CA ILE A 17 3.83 -31.49 -26.19
C ILE A 17 3.07 -30.99 -24.95
N GLY A 18 1.82 -31.41 -24.88
CA GLY A 18 0.92 -31.10 -23.79
C GLY A 18 1.50 -31.57 -22.46
N VAL A 19 1.80 -30.64 -21.58
CA VAL A 19 1.84 -30.90 -20.15
C VAL A 19 0.39 -31.19 -19.75
N LEU A 20 0.06 -32.47 -19.63
CA LEU A 20 -1.24 -32.92 -19.13
C LEU A 20 -1.46 -32.31 -17.73
N PRO A 21 -2.59 -31.63 -17.46
CA PRO A 21 -2.85 -31.03 -16.15
C PRO A 21 -2.95 -32.13 -15.07
N PRO A 22 -2.46 -31.86 -13.84
CA PRO A 22 -2.57 -32.82 -12.74
C PRO A 22 -4.05 -33.10 -12.39
N PRO A 23 -4.38 -34.34 -11.94
CA PRO A 23 -5.75 -34.69 -11.60
C PRO A 23 -6.29 -33.84 -10.42
N PRO A 24 -7.59 -33.55 -10.39
CA PRO A 24 -8.19 -32.73 -9.35
C PRO A 24 -8.12 -33.46 -8.01
N ARG A 25 -7.34 -32.92 -7.06
CA ARG A 25 -7.44 -33.31 -5.67
C ARG A 25 -8.70 -32.65 -5.09
N HIS A 26 -9.70 -33.47 -4.77
CA HIS A 26 -10.82 -33.05 -3.92
C HIS A 26 -10.31 -32.83 -2.50
N GLY A 27 -9.79 -31.62 -2.26
CA GLY A 27 -9.44 -31.12 -0.94
C GLY A 27 -10.10 -29.77 -0.77
N ARG A 28 -11.17 -29.72 0.01
CA ARG A 28 -11.86 -28.48 0.39
C ARG A 28 -10.97 -27.71 1.37
N GLY A 29 -10.02 -26.97 0.81
CA GLY A 29 -9.14 -26.05 1.54
C GLY A 29 -8.82 -24.91 0.60
N GLY A 30 -9.48 -23.76 0.81
CA GLY A 30 -9.21 -22.56 0.02
C GLY A 30 -7.77 -22.14 0.22
N ALA A 31 -6.92 -22.38 -0.78
CA ALA A 31 -5.63 -21.74 -0.88
C ALA A 31 -5.90 -20.26 -1.13
N VAL A 32 -5.71 -19.43 -0.10
CA VAL A 32 -5.51 -18.00 -0.32
C VAL A 32 -4.22 -17.89 -1.12
N ALA A 33 -4.33 -17.60 -2.41
CA ALA A 33 -3.17 -17.29 -3.22
C ALA A 33 -2.52 -16.05 -2.59
N VAL A 34 -1.34 -16.23 -1.99
CA VAL A 34 -0.48 -15.10 -1.67
C VAL A 34 -0.04 -14.54 -3.01
N THR A 35 -0.78 -13.56 -3.51
CA THR A 35 -0.32 -12.76 -4.63
C THR A 35 0.86 -11.95 -4.08
N GLU A 36 2.09 -12.33 -4.43
CA GLU A 36 3.20 -11.39 -4.31
C GLU A 36 2.89 -10.22 -5.24
N ALA A 37 2.35 -9.13 -4.68
CA ALA A 37 2.14 -7.91 -5.42
C ALA A 37 3.52 -7.40 -5.87
N LYS A 38 3.82 -7.53 -7.17
CA LYS A 38 5.09 -7.05 -7.73
C LYS A 38 5.10 -5.53 -7.68
N LEU A 39 5.84 -4.99 -6.72
CA LEU A 39 6.08 -3.55 -6.62
C LEU A 39 6.94 -3.08 -7.79
N VAL A 40 6.54 -1.97 -8.39
CA VAL A 40 7.30 -1.30 -9.45
C VAL A 40 7.51 0.17 -9.07
N PRO A 41 8.70 0.74 -9.33
CA PRO A 41 8.91 2.18 -9.18
C PRO A 41 7.94 2.99 -10.04
N ASN A 42 7.61 4.21 -9.61
CA ASN A 42 6.77 5.15 -10.36
C ASN A 42 5.38 4.59 -10.73
N TYR A 43 4.82 3.70 -9.91
CA TYR A 43 3.52 3.06 -10.15
C TYR A 43 2.41 4.08 -10.47
N TYR A 44 2.43 5.24 -9.80
CA TYR A 44 1.43 6.30 -9.98
C TYR A 44 1.71 7.28 -11.12
N SER A 45 2.80 7.14 -11.87
CA SER A 45 3.21 8.11 -12.90
C SER A 45 2.13 8.42 -13.95
N LYS A 46 1.28 7.45 -14.29
CA LYS A 46 0.21 7.62 -15.29
C LYS A 46 -1.13 8.02 -14.70
N THR A 47 -1.45 7.54 -13.50
CA THR A 47 -2.78 7.69 -12.88
C THR A 47 -2.83 8.87 -11.91
N CYS A 48 -1.74 9.12 -11.18
CA CYS A 48 -1.61 10.21 -10.24
C CYS A 48 -0.14 10.67 -10.15
N PRO A 49 0.38 11.41 -11.16
CA PRO A 49 1.79 11.81 -11.22
C PRO A 49 2.22 12.72 -10.05
N ARG A 50 1.26 13.35 -9.38
CA ARG A 50 1.51 14.19 -8.21
C ARG A 50 1.52 13.43 -6.88
N ALA A 51 1.29 12.12 -6.88
CA ALA A 51 1.21 11.33 -5.64
C ALA A 51 2.49 11.44 -4.78
N GLU A 52 3.66 11.16 -5.37
CA GLU A 52 4.94 11.23 -4.65
C GLU A 52 5.28 12.66 -4.19
N PRO A 53 5.19 13.70 -5.04
CA PRO A 53 5.41 15.08 -4.60
C PRO A 53 4.50 15.53 -3.46
N ILE A 54 3.20 15.22 -3.53
CA ILE A 54 2.23 15.61 -2.49
C ILE A 54 2.59 14.97 -1.15
N VAL A 55 2.95 13.68 -1.15
CA VAL A 55 3.35 12.98 0.08
C VAL A 55 4.62 13.62 0.67
N THR A 56 5.63 13.88 -0.16
CA THR A 56 6.88 14.51 0.30
C THR A 56 6.63 15.91 0.86
N ASP A 57 5.84 16.75 0.20
CA ASP A 57 5.53 18.10 0.65
C ASP A 57 4.81 18.08 2.01
N MET A 58 3.77 17.26 2.13
CA MET A 58 2.99 17.14 3.36
C MET A 58 3.81 16.65 4.53
N VAL A 59 4.63 15.61 4.33
CA VAL A 59 5.50 15.07 5.39
C VAL A 59 6.56 16.10 5.78
N SER A 60 7.15 16.80 4.82
CA SER A 60 8.17 17.82 5.08
C SER A 60 7.61 19.00 5.86
N GLN A 61 6.47 19.55 5.42
CA GLN A 61 5.79 20.64 6.14
C GLN A 61 5.38 20.23 7.55
N ARG A 62 4.88 19.00 7.70
CA ARG A 62 4.46 18.50 9.01
C ARG A 62 5.64 18.24 9.93
N GLN A 63 6.77 17.75 9.40
CA GLN A 63 8.00 17.59 10.16
C GLN A 63 8.55 18.92 10.68
N LEU A 64 8.49 20.00 9.88
CA LEU A 64 8.93 21.34 10.29
C LEU A 64 8.09 21.89 11.45
N SER A 65 6.78 21.63 11.46
CA SER A 65 5.89 22.06 12.55
C SER A 65 5.88 21.11 13.75
N HIS A 66 6.13 19.81 13.53
CA HIS A 66 6.09 18.76 14.53
C HIS A 66 7.28 17.81 14.32
N PRO A 67 8.39 18.01 15.07
CA PRO A 67 9.65 17.30 14.81
C PRO A 67 9.60 15.79 15.07
N THR A 68 8.51 15.27 15.63
CA THR A 68 8.27 13.83 15.84
C THR A 68 7.55 13.15 14.68
N THR A 69 7.16 13.88 13.64
CA THR A 69 6.37 13.35 12.51
C THR A 69 7.08 12.23 11.78
N ALA A 70 8.33 12.44 11.37
CA ALA A 70 9.11 11.45 10.62
C ALA A 70 9.28 10.16 11.43
N ALA A 71 9.60 10.28 12.72
CA ALA A 71 9.71 9.14 13.62
C ALA A 71 8.38 8.38 13.76
N GLY A 72 7.25 9.10 13.87
CA GLY A 72 5.91 8.51 13.93
C GLY A 72 5.53 7.75 12.66
N VAL A 73 5.80 8.33 11.49
CA VAL A 73 5.53 7.70 10.18
C VAL A 73 6.34 6.41 10.02
N LEU A 74 7.63 6.44 10.33
CA LEU A 74 8.49 5.25 10.29
C LEU A 74 7.98 4.16 11.25
N ARG A 75 7.66 4.55 12.48
CA ARG A 75 7.13 3.62 13.49
C ARG A 75 5.84 2.94 13.02
N ILE A 76 4.92 3.68 12.41
CA ILE A 76 3.67 3.11 11.86
C ILE A 76 3.98 2.15 10.70
N PHE A 77 4.86 2.53 9.77
CA PHE A 77 5.25 1.68 8.65
C PHE A 77 5.82 0.34 9.13
N PHE A 78 6.70 0.37 10.14
CA PHE A 78 7.23 -0.85 10.72
C PHE A 78 6.17 -1.67 11.47
N HIS A 79 5.31 -1.02 12.26
CA HIS A 79 4.23 -1.74 12.96
C HIS A 79 3.22 -2.40 12.01
N ASP A 80 2.94 -1.80 10.85
CA ASP A 80 2.09 -2.39 9.80
C ASP A 80 2.79 -3.59 9.14
N CYS A 81 4.11 -3.54 8.95
CA CYS A 81 4.86 -4.66 8.36
C CYS A 81 4.88 -5.94 9.22
N PHE A 82 4.95 -5.80 10.55
CA PHE A 82 5.11 -6.96 11.44
C PHE A 82 3.81 -7.72 11.69
N VAL A 83 2.66 -7.08 11.47
CA VAL A 83 1.33 -7.66 11.71
C VAL A 83 0.67 -7.89 10.36
N SER A 84 0.68 -9.13 9.86
CA SER A 84 -0.09 -9.58 8.69
C SER A 84 0.23 -8.96 7.31
N GLY A 85 1.11 -7.95 7.21
CA GLY A 85 1.63 -7.41 5.94
C GLY A 85 1.33 -5.91 5.74
N ARG A 86 1.94 -5.29 4.72
CA ARG A 86 1.78 -3.85 4.40
C ARG A 86 0.47 -3.58 3.66
N ASP A 87 -0.65 -3.79 4.34
CA ASP A 87 -1.99 -3.58 3.81
C ASP A 87 -2.69 -2.34 4.41
N ALA A 88 -1.97 -1.56 5.24
CA ALA A 88 -2.49 -0.40 5.96
C ALA A 88 -3.64 -0.73 6.93
N SER A 89 -3.82 -2.00 7.30
CA SER A 89 -4.87 -2.43 8.22
C SER A 89 -4.74 -1.77 9.60
N LEU A 90 -3.52 -1.44 10.04
CA LEU A 90 -3.27 -0.74 11.30
C LEU A 90 -3.91 0.66 11.34
N LEU A 91 -4.09 1.31 10.18
CA LEU A 91 -4.69 2.64 10.08
C LEU A 91 -6.22 2.62 10.15
N VAL A 92 -6.85 1.45 10.05
CA VAL A 92 -8.30 1.31 10.11
C VAL A 92 -8.77 1.46 11.55
N SER A 93 -9.53 2.51 11.82
CA SER A 93 -10.17 2.70 13.13
C SER A 93 -11.36 1.76 13.29
N THR A 94 -11.55 1.23 14.49
CA THR A 94 -12.76 0.47 14.82
C THR A 94 -13.98 1.39 14.71
N THR A 95 -14.89 1.10 13.79
CA THR A 95 -16.19 1.77 13.71
C THR A 95 -16.96 1.54 15.01
N ALA A 96 -17.76 2.51 15.46
CA ALA A 96 -18.47 2.53 16.75
C ALA A 96 -19.44 1.36 17.02
N PHE A 97 -19.52 0.36 16.15
CA PHE A 97 -20.11 -0.94 16.44
C PHE A 97 -19.20 -1.83 17.31
N ALA A 98 -17.94 -1.43 17.53
CA ALA A 98 -17.06 -1.99 18.55
C ALA A 98 -16.75 -0.92 19.62
N CYS A 99 -17.42 -1.07 20.76
CA CYS A 99 -17.25 -0.35 22.03
C CYS A 99 -17.73 1.13 22.10
N PRO A 100 -18.80 1.42 22.86
CA PRO A 100 -19.26 2.79 23.16
C PRO A 100 -18.31 3.64 24.03
N LEU A 101 -17.15 3.12 24.47
CA LEU A 101 -16.33 3.78 25.50
C LEU A 101 -15.24 4.73 24.96
N ARG A 102 -15.06 4.86 23.64
CA ARG A 102 -14.12 5.86 23.07
C ARG A 102 -14.72 7.25 22.83
N ALA A 103 -15.95 7.50 23.27
CA ALA A 103 -16.57 8.82 23.21
C ALA A 103 -16.08 9.83 24.27
N ARG A 104 -15.15 9.47 25.19
CA ARG A 104 -14.72 10.36 26.29
C ARG A 104 -13.21 10.60 26.41
N ARG A 105 -12.50 10.91 25.32
CA ARG A 105 -11.13 11.48 25.47
C ARG A 105 -10.71 12.55 24.46
N ARG A 106 -11.66 13.18 23.74
CA ARG A 106 -11.38 14.40 22.96
C ARG A 106 -12.56 15.36 22.85
N ALA A 107 -13.24 15.58 23.96
CA ALA A 107 -13.98 16.81 24.18
C ALA A 107 -13.23 17.58 25.28
N GLU A 108 -12.26 18.41 24.88
CA GLU A 108 -12.02 19.62 25.66
C GLU A 108 -13.31 20.45 25.54
N PRO A 109 -14.00 20.78 26.64
CA PRO A 109 -15.08 21.74 26.56
C PRO A 109 -14.46 23.08 26.19
N VAL A 110 -14.64 23.50 24.95
CA VAL A 110 -14.55 24.92 24.59
C VAL A 110 -15.63 25.62 25.43
N VAL A 111 -15.24 26.21 26.55
CA VAL A 111 -16.11 27.08 27.34
C VAL A 111 -16.22 28.40 26.57
N PRO A 112 -17.40 28.77 26.05
CA PRO A 112 -17.59 30.09 25.48
C PRO A 112 -17.82 31.06 26.65
N GLY A 113 -16.82 31.88 26.99
CA GLY A 113 -17.08 32.99 27.93
C GLY A 113 -15.93 33.61 28.72
N THR A 114 -14.69 33.13 28.64
CA THR A 114 -13.59 33.77 29.37
C THR A 114 -12.67 34.56 28.43
N THR A 115 -12.94 35.85 28.31
CA THR A 115 -11.94 36.82 27.81
C THR A 115 -10.73 36.80 28.74
N PRO A 116 -9.49 36.66 28.24
CA PRO A 116 -8.31 36.79 29.08
C PRO A 116 -8.07 38.27 29.37
N SER A 117 -8.31 38.70 30.61
CA SER A 117 -7.73 39.92 31.16
C SER A 117 -6.21 39.71 31.28
N ARG A 118 -5.48 40.33 30.37
CA ARG A 118 -4.01 40.48 30.43
C ARG A 118 -3.68 41.47 31.57
N PRO A 119 -2.54 41.31 32.29
CA PRO A 119 -2.14 42.23 33.36
C PRO A 119 -1.92 43.67 32.85
#